data_AF-A0A2V5IK51-F1
#
_entry.id   AF-A0A2V5IK51-F1
#
_cell.length_a   1.000
_cell.length_b   1.000
_cell.length_c   1.000
_cell.angle_alpha   90.00
_cell.angle_beta   90.00
_cell.angle_gamma   90.00
#
_symmetry.space_group_name_H-M   'P 1'
#
loop_
_entity.id
_entity.type
_entity.pdbx_description
1 polymer ?
#
loop_
_entity_poly.entity_id
_entity_poly.type
_entity_poly.pdbx_seq_one_letter_code
_entity_poly.pdbx_strand_id
1 'polypeptide(L)'
;MIPLPSKTTPPTKKSDEVIIPLLYYVQRIQRLMYEIPSDEEALKLLEENFSPETTFEWNYEKLHFDDFKNFVQNWRSRYTFLEFKFHEAIASPDPSDPEGRGGTLGFGMRGRVIGKDDGKIYEGRVHAIFKVEWVPGQNGGEDRRVITRSNQVLQGPYVIEEERRGGSFSTPGEDFG
;
A
#
# COMPACT_ATOMS: atom_id res chain seq x y z
N MET A 1 -21.72 38.48 27.51
CA MET A 1 -20.83 38.75 26.35
C MET A 1 -19.45 38.19 26.69
N ILE A 2 -18.99 37.18 25.96
CA ILE A 2 -17.65 36.60 26.14
C ILE A 2 -16.70 37.36 25.20
N PRO A 3 -15.53 37.85 25.66
CA PRO A 3 -14.61 38.57 24.78
C PRO A 3 -13.95 37.57 23.82
N LEU A 4 -14.03 37.86 22.51
CA LEU A 4 -13.27 37.13 21.51
C LEU A 4 -11.78 37.47 21.64
N PRO A 5 -10.87 36.48 21.60
CA PRO A 5 -9.43 36.73 21.68
C PRO A 5 -8.95 37.52 20.46
N SER A 6 -8.28 38.65 20.71
CA SER A 6 -7.80 39.62 19.70
C SER A 6 -6.49 39.24 19.02
N LYS A 7 -6.11 37.95 19.04
CA LYS A 7 -4.88 37.47 18.39
C LYS A 7 -5.26 36.53 17.26
N THR A 8 -5.39 37.09 16.07
CA THR A 8 -5.31 36.31 14.84
C THR A 8 -3.93 35.68 14.79
N THR A 9 -3.86 34.36 14.86
CA THR A 9 -2.62 33.61 14.64
C THR A 9 -2.02 34.09 13.31
N PRO A 10 -0.75 34.54 13.27
CA PRO A 10 -0.13 34.91 12.02
C PRO A 10 -0.16 33.69 11.07
N PRO A 11 -0.44 33.88 9.76
CA PRO A 11 -0.44 32.78 8.83
C PRO A 11 0.94 32.14 8.81
N THR A 12 0.99 30.82 8.98
CA THR A 12 2.22 30.02 8.95
C THR A 12 2.99 30.38 7.69
N LYS A 13 4.23 30.86 7.85
CA LYS A 13 5.10 31.23 6.72
C LYS A 13 5.40 29.95 5.92
N LYS A 14 5.50 30.09 4.60
CA LYS A 14 5.76 29.03 3.60
C LYS A 14 6.70 27.91 4.11
N SER A 15 6.31 26.66 3.81
CA SER A 15 7.09 25.41 3.84
C SER A 15 7.29 24.67 5.18
N ASP A 16 6.31 24.70 6.09
CA ASP A 16 6.15 23.53 6.97
C ASP A 16 5.57 22.40 6.10
N GLU A 17 6.44 21.75 5.32
CA GLU A 17 6.07 20.53 4.61
C GLU A 17 5.50 19.56 5.64
N VAL A 18 4.24 19.16 5.48
CA VAL A 18 3.62 18.21 6.39
C VAL A 18 4.27 16.85 6.13
N ILE A 19 5.29 16.54 6.93
CA ILE A 19 6.00 15.27 6.87
C ILE A 19 5.05 14.18 7.38
N ILE A 20 4.38 13.51 6.44
CA ILE A 20 3.56 12.34 6.73
C ILE A 20 4.44 11.28 7.43
N PRO A 21 3.97 10.58 8.48
CA PRO A 21 4.79 9.56 9.12
C PRO A 21 5.19 8.44 8.14
N LEU A 22 6.40 7.93 8.31
CA LEU A 22 7.04 7.02 7.35
C LEU A 22 6.18 5.80 6.98
N LEU A 23 5.50 5.23 7.97
CA LEU A 23 4.58 4.11 7.77
C LEU A 23 3.42 4.47 6.84
N TYR A 24 2.76 5.61 7.07
CA TYR A 24 1.64 6.06 6.25
C TYR A 24 2.07 6.41 4.83
N TYR A 25 3.29 6.94 4.66
CA TYR A 25 3.86 7.21 3.34
C TYR A 25 3.92 5.94 2.48
N VAL A 26 4.51 4.85 3.00
CA VAL A 26 4.64 3.61 2.23
C VAL A 26 3.31 2.85 2.10
N GLN A 27 2.48 2.82 3.14
CA GLN A 27 1.14 2.23 3.04
C GLN A 27 0.31 2.92 1.96
N ARG A 28 0.36 4.25 1.86
CA ARG A 28 -0.32 5.01 0.80
C ARG A 28 0.14 4.56 -0.59
N ILE A 29 1.44 4.43 -0.81
CA ILE A 29 1.98 3.99 -2.11
C ILE A 29 1.50 2.56 -2.43
N GLN A 30 1.59 1.64 -1.47
CA GLN A 30 1.10 0.27 -1.67
C GLN A 30 -0.39 0.22 -2.03
N ARG A 31 -1.23 1.05 -1.41
CA ARG A 31 -2.65 1.11 -1.78
C ARG A 31 -2.86 1.66 -3.18
N LEU A 32 -2.30 2.84 -3.45
CA LEU A 32 -2.55 3.59 -4.67
C LEU A 32 -2.07 2.86 -5.93
N MET A 33 -0.98 2.10 -5.82
CA MET A 33 -0.49 1.23 -6.88
C MET A 33 -1.59 0.31 -7.45
N TYR A 34 -2.55 -0.12 -6.63
CA TYR A 34 -3.65 -1.00 -7.05
C TYR A 34 -5.01 -0.29 -7.13
N GLU A 35 -5.23 0.79 -6.37
CA GLU A 35 -6.50 1.53 -6.32
C GLU A 35 -6.64 2.59 -7.43
N ILE A 36 -5.55 3.16 -7.95
CA ILE A 36 -5.60 4.17 -9.02
C ILE A 36 -6.26 3.53 -10.27
N PRO A 37 -7.28 4.17 -10.90
CA PRO A 37 -7.95 3.59 -12.07
C PRO A 37 -7.05 3.50 -13.32
N SER A 38 -6.19 4.49 -13.54
CA SER A 38 -5.31 4.55 -14.72
C SER A 38 -4.01 3.77 -14.50
N ASP A 39 -3.67 2.89 -15.44
CA ASP A 39 -2.39 2.17 -15.41
C ASP A 39 -1.20 3.11 -15.60
N GLU A 40 -1.34 4.15 -16.42
CA GLU A 40 -0.31 5.16 -16.63
C GLU A 40 -0.01 5.93 -15.33
N GLU A 41 -1.07 6.40 -14.64
CA GLU A 41 -0.92 7.11 -13.37
C GLU A 41 -0.35 6.20 -12.26
N ALA A 42 -0.76 4.93 -12.24
CA ALA A 42 -0.24 3.95 -11.29
C ALA A 42 1.26 3.69 -11.53
N LEU A 43 1.70 3.58 -12.79
CA LEU A 43 3.11 3.43 -13.12
C LEU A 43 3.92 4.69 -12.78
N LYS A 44 3.39 5.86 -13.10
CA LYS A 44 4.03 7.13 -12.77
C LYS A 44 4.22 7.27 -11.26
N LEU A 45 3.23 6.86 -10.45
CA LEU A 45 3.36 6.80 -8.99
C LEU A 45 4.56 5.92 -8.57
N LEU A 46 4.81 4.79 -9.24
CA LEU A 46 5.97 3.95 -8.94
C LEU A 46 7.27 4.68 -9.25
N GLU A 47 7.38 5.28 -10.44
CA GLU A 47 8.58 6.03 -10.86
C GLU A 47 8.85 7.24 -9.98
N GLU A 48 7.80 7.87 -9.45
CA GLU A 48 7.90 8.97 -8.51
C GLU A 48 8.37 8.51 -7.12
N ASN A 49 8.12 7.28 -6.69
CA ASN A 49 8.35 6.87 -5.30
C ASN A 49 9.44 5.81 -5.12
N PHE A 50 9.82 5.09 -6.16
CA PHE A 50 10.89 4.09 -6.13
C PHE A 50 12.11 4.60 -6.87
N SER A 51 13.29 4.32 -6.33
CA SER A 51 14.55 4.54 -7.07
C SER A 51 14.60 3.60 -8.27
N PRO A 52 15.11 4.02 -9.44
CA PRO A 52 15.39 3.10 -10.56
C PRO A 52 16.32 1.95 -10.16
N GLU A 53 17.21 2.20 -9.21
CA GLU A 53 18.17 1.23 -8.65
C GLU A 53 17.60 0.46 -7.45
N THR A 54 16.29 0.54 -7.21
CA THR A 54 15.67 -0.18 -6.09
C THR A 54 15.93 -1.67 -6.24
N THR A 55 16.41 -2.28 -5.17
CA THR A 55 16.46 -3.74 -5.09
C THR A 55 15.07 -4.25 -4.71
N PHE A 56 14.44 -4.98 -5.63
CA PHE A 56 13.19 -5.68 -5.37
C PHE A 56 13.46 -7.16 -5.11
N GLU A 57 12.84 -7.70 -4.08
CA GLU A 57 12.77 -9.13 -3.82
C GLU A 57 11.31 -9.52 -3.64
N TRP A 58 10.80 -10.41 -4.48
CA TRP A 58 9.43 -10.91 -4.41
C TRP A 58 9.45 -12.42 -4.31
N ASN A 59 8.90 -12.98 -3.24
CA ASN A 59 8.91 -14.43 -2.99
C ASN A 59 10.31 -15.06 -3.12
N TYR A 60 11.34 -14.36 -2.60
CA TYR A 60 12.76 -14.75 -2.66
C TYR A 60 13.42 -14.65 -4.05
N GLU A 61 12.72 -14.10 -5.04
CA GLU A 61 13.29 -13.80 -6.36
C GLU A 61 13.65 -12.32 -6.48
N LYS A 62 14.84 -12.02 -6.97
CA LYS A 62 15.25 -10.64 -7.26
C LYS A 62 14.59 -10.16 -8.54
N LEU A 63 14.02 -8.96 -8.50
CA LEU A 63 13.37 -8.32 -9.65
C LEU A 63 14.05 -6.98 -9.94
N HIS A 64 14.15 -6.64 -11.22
CA HIS A 64 14.48 -5.28 -11.63
C HIS A 64 13.23 -4.40 -11.56
N PHE A 65 13.42 -3.08 -11.58
CA PHE A 65 12.30 -2.15 -11.45
C PHE A 65 11.27 -2.28 -12.58
N ASP A 66 11.72 -2.51 -13.82
CA ASP A 66 10.83 -2.74 -14.95
C ASP A 66 10.02 -4.04 -14.81
N ASP A 67 10.63 -5.11 -14.27
CA ASP A 67 9.92 -6.36 -13.98
C ASP A 67 8.86 -6.16 -12.89
N PHE A 68 9.16 -5.35 -11.89
CA PHE A 68 8.20 -4.98 -10.85
C PHE A 68 7.03 -4.16 -11.44
N LYS A 69 7.30 -3.18 -12.31
CA LYS A 69 6.24 -2.43 -13.03
C LYS A 69 5.36 -3.38 -13.85
N ASN A 70 5.97 -4.30 -14.59
CA ASN A 70 5.25 -5.32 -15.37
C ASN A 70 4.40 -6.22 -14.48
N PHE A 71 4.92 -6.65 -13.32
CA PHE A 71 4.16 -7.41 -12.34
C PHE A 71 2.91 -6.66 -11.89
N VAL A 72 3.04 -5.38 -11.53
CA VAL A 72 1.93 -4.52 -11.09
C VAL A 72 0.88 -4.38 -12.18
N GLN A 73 1.29 -4.10 -13.42
CA GLN A 73 0.37 -4.01 -14.55
C GLN A 73 -0.35 -5.34 -14.81
N ASN A 74 0.37 -6.46 -14.81
CA ASN A 74 -0.21 -7.79 -14.97
C ASN A 74 -1.17 -8.17 -13.83
N TRP A 75 -0.95 -7.65 -12.63
CA TRP A 75 -1.90 -7.82 -11.53
C TRP A 75 -3.17 -7.01 -11.78
N ARG A 76 -3.01 -5.74 -12.13
CA ARG A 76 -4.12 -4.80 -12.38
C ARG A 76 -4.96 -5.19 -13.59
N SER A 77 -4.39 -5.86 -14.59
CA SER A 77 -5.15 -6.37 -15.74
C SER A 77 -6.09 -7.52 -15.36
N ARG A 78 -5.70 -8.36 -14.40
CA ARG A 78 -6.45 -9.56 -13.96
C ARG A 78 -7.45 -9.30 -12.84
N TYR A 79 -7.18 -8.30 -12.01
CA TYR A 79 -7.91 -8.11 -10.77
C TYR A 79 -8.40 -6.67 -10.60
N THR A 80 -9.60 -6.51 -10.04
CA THR A 80 -10.08 -5.23 -9.51
C THR A 80 -9.96 -5.27 -8.00
N PHE A 81 -9.42 -4.19 -7.43
CA PHE A 81 -9.16 -4.12 -6.00
C PHE A 81 -10.43 -3.87 -5.17
N LEU A 82 -10.56 -4.51 -4.01
CA LEU A 82 -11.72 -4.36 -3.11
C LEU A 82 -11.36 -3.79 -1.73
N GLU A 83 -10.38 -4.37 -1.03
CA GLU A 83 -10.10 -4.01 0.38
C GLU A 83 -8.65 -4.30 0.79
N PHE A 84 -7.99 -3.32 1.46
CA PHE A 84 -6.69 -3.47 2.12
C PHE A 84 -6.85 -3.44 3.62
N LYS A 85 -6.17 -4.35 4.32
CA LYS A 85 -5.92 -4.24 5.76
C LYS A 85 -4.43 -4.37 6.04
N PHE A 86 -3.89 -3.38 6.72
CA PHE A 86 -2.50 -3.41 7.20
C PHE A 86 -2.45 -3.97 8.63
N HIS A 87 -1.42 -4.75 8.91
CA HIS A 87 -1.22 -5.48 10.15
C HIS A 87 0.25 -5.40 10.56
N GLU A 88 0.54 -5.60 11.84
CA GLU A 88 1.90 -5.87 12.34
C GLU A 88 2.96 -4.85 11.87
N ALA A 89 2.56 -3.58 11.84
CA ALA A 89 3.43 -2.52 11.34
C ALA A 89 4.56 -2.20 12.32
N ILE A 90 5.78 -2.15 11.80
CA ILE A 90 6.99 -1.77 12.52
C ILE A 90 7.72 -0.71 11.69
N ALA A 91 8.22 0.34 12.34
CA ALA A 91 9.08 1.33 11.72
C ALA A 91 10.30 1.58 12.61
N SER A 92 11.47 1.59 11.98
CA SER A 92 12.76 1.97 12.56
C SER A 92 13.27 3.18 11.79
N PRO A 93 13.16 4.40 12.35
CA PRO A 93 13.73 5.60 11.75
C PRO A 93 15.23 5.42 11.45
N ASP A 94 15.73 6.14 10.45
CA ASP A 94 17.16 6.19 10.20
C ASP A 94 17.87 6.99 11.31
N PRO A 95 18.83 6.40 12.05
CA PRO A 95 19.54 7.14 13.11
C PRO A 95 20.31 8.35 12.60
N SER A 96 20.64 8.37 11.30
CA SER A 96 21.34 9.48 10.65
C SER A 96 20.41 10.60 10.16
N ASP A 97 19.09 10.41 10.20
CA ASP A 97 18.10 11.39 9.80
C ASP A 97 17.23 11.81 11.00
N PRO A 98 17.61 12.86 11.74
CA PRO A 98 16.93 13.26 12.97
C PRO A 98 15.50 13.76 12.75
N GLU A 99 15.14 14.09 11.50
CA GLU A 99 13.78 14.50 11.13
C GLU A 99 12.86 13.31 10.85
N GLY A 100 13.38 12.07 10.85
CA GLY A 100 12.59 10.85 10.67
C GLY A 100 11.95 10.75 9.28
N ARG A 101 12.57 11.34 8.25
CA ARG A 101 12.10 11.31 6.88
C ARG A 101 12.44 9.98 6.22
N GLY A 102 13.61 9.42 6.51
CA GLY A 102 14.06 8.09 6.10
C GLY A 102 13.97 7.04 7.21
N GLY A 103 14.11 5.78 6.81
CA GLY A 103 14.11 4.66 7.75
C GLY A 103 13.78 3.33 7.09
N THR A 104 13.72 2.29 7.90
CA THR A 104 13.24 0.96 7.50
C THR A 104 11.89 0.73 8.12
N LEU A 105 10.95 0.16 7.38
CA LEU A 105 9.65 -0.23 7.92
C LEU A 105 9.20 -1.55 7.33
N GLY A 106 8.32 -2.24 8.05
CA GLY A 106 7.64 -3.41 7.54
C GLY A 106 6.20 -3.48 8.03
N PHE A 107 5.39 -4.22 7.30
CA PHE A 107 4.01 -4.51 7.67
C PHE A 107 3.52 -5.79 6.98
N GLY A 108 2.55 -6.43 7.61
CA GLY A 108 1.65 -7.36 6.94
C GLY A 108 0.53 -6.59 6.23
N MET A 109 0.06 -7.12 5.11
CA MET A 109 -1.05 -6.59 4.35
C MET A 109 -1.93 -7.74 3.88
N ARG A 110 -3.22 -7.68 4.20
CA ARG A 110 -4.26 -8.54 3.62
C ARG A 110 -4.97 -7.76 2.52
N GLY A 111 -5.00 -8.30 1.32
CA GLY A 111 -5.68 -7.72 0.17
C GLY A 111 -6.79 -8.63 -0.33
N ARG A 112 -7.96 -8.06 -0.62
CA ARG A 112 -9.04 -8.73 -1.34
C ARG A 112 -9.24 -8.10 -2.71
N VAL A 113 -9.44 -8.95 -3.71
CA VAL A 113 -9.62 -8.55 -5.10
C VAL A 113 -10.72 -9.38 -5.76
N ILE A 114 -11.32 -8.86 -6.82
CA ILE A 114 -12.23 -9.61 -7.69
C ILE A 114 -11.53 -9.90 -9.02
N GLY A 115 -11.57 -11.16 -9.47
CA GLY A 115 -11.07 -11.56 -10.78
C GLY A 115 -11.93 -10.95 -11.88
N LYS A 116 -11.30 -10.29 -12.86
CA LYS A 116 -12.03 -9.68 -13.98
C LYS A 116 -12.57 -10.73 -14.95
N ASP A 117 -11.88 -11.86 -15.06
CA ASP A 117 -12.25 -12.95 -15.99
C ASP A 117 -13.36 -13.84 -15.43
N ASP A 118 -13.35 -14.12 -14.13
CA ASP A 118 -14.24 -15.11 -13.51
C ASP A 118 -15.19 -14.56 -12.44
N GLY A 119 -15.07 -13.27 -12.09
CA GLY A 119 -15.88 -12.60 -11.09
C GLY A 119 -15.69 -13.13 -9.66
N LYS A 120 -14.71 -14.01 -9.41
CA LYS A 120 -14.52 -14.60 -8.08
C LYS A 120 -13.75 -13.64 -7.18
N ILE A 121 -14.02 -13.72 -5.88
CA ILE A 121 -13.26 -12.97 -4.88
C ILE A 121 -12.05 -13.81 -4.49
N TYR A 122 -10.89 -13.17 -4.51
CA TYR A 122 -9.63 -13.73 -4.08
C TYR A 122 -9.05 -12.96 -2.89
N GLU A 123 -8.26 -13.65 -2.09
CA GLU A 123 -7.52 -13.07 -0.96
C GLU A 123 -6.04 -13.41 -1.03
N GLY A 124 -5.21 -12.39 -0.84
CA GLY A 124 -3.77 -12.54 -0.69
C GLY A 124 -3.29 -11.90 0.62
N ARG A 125 -2.16 -12.40 1.12
CA ARG A 125 -1.42 -11.80 2.23
C ARG A 125 0.00 -11.49 1.80
N VAL A 126 0.45 -10.27 2.03
CA VAL A 126 1.80 -9.83 1.76
C VAL A 126 2.47 -9.47 3.08
N HIS A 127 3.69 -9.94 3.30
CA HIS A 127 4.59 -9.36 4.30
C HIS A 127 5.65 -8.57 3.55
N ALA A 128 5.78 -7.30 3.87
CA ALA A 128 6.65 -6.39 3.15
C ALA A 128 7.58 -5.63 4.08
N ILE A 129 8.83 -5.45 3.66
CA ILE A 129 9.85 -4.63 4.31
C ILE A 129 10.40 -3.65 3.27
N PHE A 130 10.47 -2.38 3.64
CA PHE A 130 10.94 -1.29 2.79
C PHE A 130 12.07 -0.53 3.47
N LYS A 131 13.06 -0.10 2.67
CA LYS A 131 13.99 0.97 3.04
C LYS A 131 13.59 2.23 2.29
N VAL A 132 13.45 3.32 3.03
CA VAL A 132 13.15 4.65 2.51
C VAL A 132 14.30 5.56 2.87
N GLU A 133 14.73 6.36 1.90
CA GLU A 133 15.80 7.35 2.04
C GLU A 133 15.27 8.74 1.71
N TRP A 134 15.81 9.73 2.41
CA TRP A 134 15.62 11.13 2.05
C TRP A 134 16.74 11.50 1.07
N VAL A 135 16.38 11.78 -0.17
CA VAL A 135 17.36 12.09 -1.22
C VAL A 135 17.26 13.56 -1.60
N PRO A 136 18.41 14.24 -1.78
CA PRO A 136 18.42 15.58 -2.33
C PRO A 136 17.82 15.60 -3.73
N GLY A 137 17.04 16.63 -4.05
CA GLY A 137 16.50 16.82 -5.38
C GLY A 137 17.60 17.04 -6.41
N GLN A 138 17.58 16.30 -7.52
CA GLN A 138 18.52 16.52 -8.62
C GLN A 138 17.98 17.58 -9.59
N ASN A 139 18.89 18.34 -10.22
CA ASN A 139 18.56 19.30 -11.29
C ASN A 139 17.51 20.37 -10.92
N GLY A 140 17.54 20.85 -9.67
CA GLY A 140 16.57 21.84 -9.17
C GLY A 140 15.24 21.25 -8.72
N GLY A 141 15.14 19.91 -8.62
CA GLY A 141 14.03 19.24 -7.94
C GLY A 141 14.05 19.47 -6.43
N GLU A 142 12.90 19.26 -5.81
CA GLU A 142 12.76 19.28 -4.35
C GLU A 142 13.32 17.99 -3.74
N ASP A 143 13.88 18.11 -2.54
CA ASP A 143 14.27 16.96 -1.72
C ASP A 143 13.03 16.11 -1.43
N ARG A 144 13.21 14.79 -1.38
CA ARG A 144 12.06 13.89 -1.25
C ARG A 144 12.42 12.53 -0.67
N ARG A 145 11.38 11.83 -0.22
CA ARG A 145 11.47 10.41 0.12
C ARG A 145 11.52 9.56 -1.15
N VAL A 146 12.37 8.53 -1.12
CA VAL A 146 12.45 7.52 -2.17
C VAL A 146 12.60 6.15 -1.52
N ILE A 147 11.84 5.17 -1.99
CA ILE A 147 12.00 3.76 -1.62
C ILE A 147 13.21 3.21 -2.38
N THR A 148 14.20 2.68 -1.67
CA THR A 148 15.45 2.13 -2.25
C THR A 148 15.57 0.62 -2.10
N ARG A 149 14.72 0.01 -1.25
CA ARG A 149 14.59 -1.44 -1.14
C ARG A 149 13.14 -1.83 -0.91
N SER A 150 12.70 -2.91 -1.56
CA SER A 150 11.38 -3.50 -1.36
C SER A 150 11.49 -5.03 -1.35
N ASN A 151 11.34 -5.63 -0.17
CA ASN A 151 11.33 -7.07 0.01
C ASN A 151 9.92 -7.51 0.40
N GLN A 152 9.31 -8.37 -0.40
CA GLN A 152 7.91 -8.74 -0.25
C GLN A 152 7.73 -10.24 -0.43
N VAL A 153 6.88 -10.83 0.41
CA VAL A 153 6.47 -12.22 0.31
C VAL A 153 4.95 -12.27 0.23
N LEU A 154 4.42 -12.74 -0.91
CA LEU A 154 3.00 -12.93 -1.17
C LEU A 154 2.61 -14.40 -0.94
N GLN A 155 1.58 -14.59 -0.13
CA GLN A 155 0.82 -15.82 0.00
C GLN A 155 -0.54 -15.61 -0.67
N GLY A 156 -0.82 -16.38 -1.73
CA GLY A 156 -2.02 -16.25 -2.56
C GLY A 156 -1.75 -15.53 -3.89
N PRO A 157 -2.78 -14.97 -4.55
CA PRO A 157 -4.15 -14.86 -4.06
C PRO A 157 -4.92 -16.19 -4.22
N TYR A 158 -5.72 -16.57 -3.22
CA TYR A 158 -6.55 -17.78 -3.24
C TYR A 158 -8.03 -17.42 -3.33
N VAL A 159 -8.84 -18.23 -4.00
CA VAL A 159 -10.30 -18.03 -4.06
C VAL A 159 -10.88 -18.10 -2.65
N ILE A 160 -11.69 -17.11 -2.28
CA ILE A 160 -12.53 -17.20 -1.08
C ILE A 160 -13.79 -17.94 -1.51
N GLU A 161 -13.92 -19.20 -1.09
CA GLU A 161 -15.23 -19.86 -1.15
C GLU A 161 -16.13 -19.15 -0.13
N GLU A 162 -17.21 -18.49 -0.60
CA GLU A 162 -18.26 -18.08 0.32
C GLU A 162 -18.74 -19.33 1.05
N GLU A 163 -18.65 -19.34 2.39
CA GLU A 163 -19.44 -20.26 3.20
C GLU A 163 -20.88 -20.12 2.71
N ARG A 164 -21.37 -21.13 1.98
CA ARG A 164 -22.78 -21.26 1.66
C ARG A 164 -23.50 -21.25 3.00
N ARG A 165 -24.04 -20.10 3.41
CA ARG A 165 -25.23 -20.03 4.28
C ARG A 165 -26.43 -20.53 3.48
N GLY A 166 -26.33 -21.78 3.01
CA GLY A 166 -27.41 -22.61 2.52
C GLY A 166 -27.87 -23.51 3.65
N GLY A 167 -28.27 -22.90 4.77
CA GLY A 167 -29.05 -23.57 5.80
C GLY A 167 -30.53 -23.36 5.50
N SER A 168 -31.03 -23.90 4.38
CA SER A 168 -32.47 -24.13 4.29
C SER A 168 -32.80 -25.18 5.33
N PHE A 169 -33.37 -24.76 6.47
CA PHE A 169 -34.07 -25.65 7.36
C PHE A 169 -35.20 -26.28 6.54
N SER A 170 -34.98 -27.50 6.05
CA SER A 170 -36.07 -28.40 5.74
C SER A 170 -36.55 -28.90 7.10
N THR A 171 -37.67 -28.36 7.57
CA THR A 171 -38.45 -28.99 8.64
C THR A 171 -38.77 -30.41 8.19
N PRO A 172 -38.40 -31.45 8.95
CA PRO A 172 -38.97 -32.78 8.74
C PRO A 172 -40.47 -32.67 8.96
N GLY A 173 -41.25 -33.19 8.01
CA GLY A 173 -42.70 -33.29 8.15
C GLY A 173 -43.05 -34.03 9.44
N GLU A 174 -43.86 -33.39 10.27
CA GLU A 174 -44.60 -34.10 11.32
C GLU A 174 -45.68 -34.91 10.62
N ASP A 175 -45.41 -36.20 10.44
CA ASP A 175 -46.44 -37.22 10.22
C ASP A 175 -47.24 -37.33 11.53
N PHE A 176 -48.41 -36.68 11.57
CA PHE A 176 -49.44 -36.98 12.55
C PHE A 176 -50.24 -38.20 12.06
N GLY A 177 -49.95 -39.35 12.67
CA GLY A 177 -50.88 -40.48 12.78
C GLY A 177 -51.84 -40.34 13.95
#